data_AF-A0A2P2ME58-F1
#
_entry.id   AF-A0A2P2ME58-F1
#
_cell.length_a   1.000
_cell.length_b   1.000
_cell.length_c   1.000
_cell.angle_alpha   90.00
_cell.angle_beta   90.00
_cell.angle_gamma   90.00
#
_symmetry.space_group_name_H-M   'P 1'
#
loop_
_entity.id
_entity.type
_entity.pdbx_description
1 polymer ?
#
loop_
_entity_poly.entity_id
_entity_poly.type
_entity_poly.pdbx_seq_one_letter_code
_entity_poly.pdbx_strand_id
1 'polypeptide(L)'
;MGTTLYEKWTAMNQVFGIQRLSGVDSDFAPFLHHAGVPCVDIYYGQEFPVYHTAFDSYDWMKNYADPLFHRHVAVAGVWGLLALHLADDYILPFNYLSYADQLEWYRKVLSNFVDQSISLHSLAISIQGFAAAAKEAENEAEVKPCIVLRPNG
;
A
#
# COMPACT_ATOMS: atom_id res chain seq x y z
N MET A 1 16.97 21.76 10.32
CA MET A 1 15.86 20.82 10.57
C MET A 1 15.99 19.69 9.56
N GLY A 2 15.91 18.42 10.00
CA GLY A 2 16.01 17.28 9.09
C GLY A 2 14.71 17.08 8.31
N THR A 3 14.78 16.62 7.06
CA THR A 3 13.62 16.27 6.24
C THR A 3 13.16 14.85 6.52
N THR A 4 11.86 14.61 6.45
CA THR A 4 11.24 13.29 6.67
C THR A 4 11.43 12.38 5.45
N LEU A 5 11.27 11.07 5.66
CA LEU A 5 11.27 10.11 4.55
C LEU A 5 10.14 10.39 3.55
N TYR A 6 8.96 10.78 4.05
CA TYR A 6 7.80 11.11 3.23
C TYR A 6 8.07 12.33 2.32
N GLU A 7 8.65 13.40 2.86
CA GLU A 7 9.05 14.58 2.08
C GLU A 7 10.06 14.23 0.97
N LYS A 8 11.04 13.36 1.28
CA LYS A 8 12.01 12.91 0.26
C LYS A 8 11.36 12.05 -0.81
N TRP A 9 10.53 11.09 -0.41
CA TRP A 9 9.83 10.17 -1.32
C TRP A 9 8.91 10.91 -2.30
N THR A 10 8.08 11.82 -1.77
CA THR A 10 7.16 12.63 -2.59
C THR A 10 7.90 13.57 -3.54
N ALA A 11 8.98 14.21 -3.09
CA ALA A 11 9.80 15.07 -3.94
C ALA A 11 10.51 14.30 -5.06
N MET A 12 11.00 13.08 -4.77
CA MET A 12 11.74 12.26 -5.75
C MET A 12 10.83 11.64 -6.81
N ASN A 13 9.67 11.09 -6.40
CA ASN A 13 8.86 10.28 -7.30
C ASN A 13 7.85 11.10 -8.11
N GLN A 14 7.55 12.34 -7.74
CA GLN A 14 6.49 13.16 -8.36
C GLN A 14 5.12 12.45 -8.42
N VAL A 15 4.95 11.36 -7.66
CA VAL A 15 3.74 10.56 -7.55
C VAL A 15 3.09 10.92 -6.21
N PHE A 16 1.81 11.25 -6.26
CA PHE A 16 1.01 11.54 -5.08
C PHE A 16 0.35 10.23 -4.60
N GLY A 17 1.01 9.53 -3.68
CA GLY A 17 0.44 8.38 -2.97
C GLY A 17 1.08 7.03 -3.27
N ILE A 18 0.71 6.05 -2.46
CA ILE A 18 1.17 4.66 -2.58
C ILE A 18 0.53 4.06 -3.83
N GLN A 19 1.33 3.44 -4.69
CA GLN A 19 0.85 2.84 -5.92
C GLN A 19 0.14 1.50 -5.66
N ARG A 20 -0.72 1.09 -6.61
CA ARG A 20 -1.37 -0.22 -6.55
C ARG A 20 -0.34 -1.31 -6.83
N LEU A 21 -0.24 -2.28 -5.93
CA LEU A 21 0.57 -3.47 -6.15
C LEU A 21 -0.13 -4.36 -7.19
N SER A 22 0.39 -4.41 -8.41
CA SER A 22 -0.21 -5.15 -9.53
C SER A 22 0.73 -6.14 -10.20
N GLY A 23 1.99 -6.23 -9.74
CA GLY A 23 3.00 -7.11 -10.28
C GLY A 23 2.78 -8.59 -9.95
N VAL A 24 3.63 -9.44 -10.51
CA VAL A 24 3.70 -10.90 -10.23
C VAL A 24 5.16 -11.34 -10.06
N ASP A 25 6.03 -10.38 -9.83
CA ASP A 25 7.49 -10.42 -9.88
C ASP A 25 8.13 -10.67 -8.50
N SER A 26 7.31 -10.83 -7.46
CA SER A 26 7.75 -11.09 -6.09
C SER A 26 6.73 -11.97 -5.35
N ASP A 27 7.10 -12.42 -4.15
CA ASP A 27 6.39 -13.43 -3.38
C ASP A 27 5.00 -12.98 -2.88
N PHE A 28 4.67 -11.68 -2.97
CA PHE A 28 3.34 -11.19 -2.64
C PHE A 28 2.25 -11.72 -3.60
N ALA A 29 2.62 -12.15 -4.82
CA ALA A 29 1.68 -12.50 -5.87
C ALA A 29 0.62 -13.56 -5.47
N PRO A 30 0.98 -14.72 -4.90
CA PRO A 30 -0.02 -15.70 -4.43
C PRO A 30 -0.87 -15.17 -3.27
N PHE A 31 -0.33 -14.33 -2.39
CA PHE A 31 -1.11 -13.76 -1.28
C PHE A 31 -2.15 -12.76 -1.79
N LEU A 32 -1.74 -11.85 -2.67
CA LEU A 32 -2.61 -10.80 -3.20
C LEU A 32 -3.61 -11.33 -4.21
N HIS A 33 -3.15 -12.01 -5.26
CA HIS A 33 -3.98 -12.35 -6.42
C HIS A 33 -4.79 -13.63 -6.23
N HIS A 34 -4.32 -14.56 -5.40
CA HIS A 34 -4.99 -15.84 -5.16
C HIS A 34 -5.71 -15.88 -3.80
N ALA A 35 -5.02 -15.54 -2.71
CA ALA A 35 -5.61 -15.60 -1.37
C ALA A 35 -6.45 -14.36 -0.99
N GLY A 36 -6.30 -13.24 -1.71
CA GLY A 36 -7.01 -11.99 -1.41
C GLY A 36 -6.52 -11.30 -0.13
N VAL A 37 -5.28 -11.55 0.28
CA VAL A 37 -4.66 -10.95 1.46
C VAL A 37 -4.04 -9.59 1.07
N PRO A 38 -4.38 -8.48 1.76
CA PRO A 38 -3.74 -7.19 1.51
C PRO A 38 -2.22 -7.28 1.66
N CYS A 39 -1.49 -6.81 0.65
CA CYS A 39 -0.04 -6.88 0.57
C CYS A 39 0.56 -5.51 0.26
N VAL A 40 1.82 -5.31 0.67
CA VAL A 40 2.64 -4.16 0.30
C VAL A 40 4.05 -4.65 -0.04
N ASP A 41 4.68 -3.99 -1.00
CA ASP A 41 6.10 -4.16 -1.31
C ASP A 41 6.79 -2.79 -1.09
N ILE A 42 7.84 -2.76 -0.28
CA ILE A 42 8.51 -1.54 0.17
C ILE A 42 10.01 -1.67 -0.06
N TYR A 43 10.54 -0.84 -0.95
CA TYR A 43 11.95 -0.81 -1.31
C TYR A 43 12.44 0.63 -1.50
N TYR A 44 13.76 0.81 -1.49
CA TYR A 44 14.42 2.09 -1.78
C TYR A 44 15.26 1.94 -3.05
N GLY A 45 14.81 2.53 -4.16
CA GLY A 45 15.51 2.46 -5.44
C GLY A 45 14.56 2.12 -6.59
N GLN A 46 15.15 1.62 -7.68
CA GLN A 46 14.47 1.15 -8.88
C GLN A 46 15.33 0.04 -9.50
N GLU A 47 15.05 -0.37 -10.74
CA GLU A 47 15.92 -1.27 -11.51
C GLU A 47 17.40 -0.85 -11.45
N PHE A 48 18.28 -1.82 -11.27
CA PHE A 48 19.72 -1.58 -11.09
C PHE A 48 20.55 -2.46 -12.02
N PRO A 49 21.72 -1.97 -12.49
CA PRO A 49 22.41 -2.52 -13.67
C PRO A 49 23.05 -3.90 -13.46
N VAL A 50 23.19 -4.35 -12.22
CA VAL A 50 23.83 -5.63 -11.90
C VAL A 50 22.83 -6.72 -11.51
N TYR A 51 21.52 -6.43 -11.56
CA TYR A 51 20.45 -7.37 -11.22
C TYR A 51 20.59 -8.70 -12.00
N HIS A 52 20.44 -9.82 -11.29
CA HIS A 52 20.58 -11.18 -11.85
C HIS A 52 21.94 -11.47 -12.54
N THR A 53 22.99 -10.73 -12.19
CA THR A 53 24.36 -11.01 -12.64
C THR A 53 25.26 -11.40 -11.48
N ALA A 54 26.45 -11.94 -11.78
CA ALA A 54 27.48 -12.19 -10.78
C ALA A 54 28.05 -10.92 -10.11
N PHE A 55 27.70 -9.73 -10.62
CA PHE A 55 28.11 -8.45 -10.05
C PHE A 55 27.16 -7.95 -8.95
N ASP A 56 25.98 -8.56 -8.79
CA ASP A 56 25.09 -8.32 -7.64
C ASP A 56 25.75 -8.89 -6.38
N SER A 57 26.51 -8.02 -5.70
CA SER A 57 27.48 -8.42 -4.69
C SER A 57 27.51 -7.41 -3.55
N TYR A 58 27.96 -7.86 -2.38
CA TYR A 58 28.14 -7.00 -1.22
C TYR A 58 29.07 -5.81 -1.51
N ASP A 59 30.13 -6.02 -2.31
CA ASP A 59 31.04 -4.94 -2.68
C ASP A 59 30.37 -3.91 -3.59
N TRP A 60 29.50 -4.33 -4.52
CA TRP A 60 28.72 -3.37 -5.29
C TRP A 60 27.76 -2.58 -4.38
N MET A 61 27.09 -3.29 -3.46
CA MET A 61 26.15 -2.69 -2.51
C MET A 61 26.81 -1.60 -1.65
N LYS A 62 27.92 -1.92 -0.98
CA LYS A 62 28.57 -1.01 -0.02
C LYS A 62 29.25 0.19 -0.69
N ASN A 63 29.71 0.04 -1.94
CA ASN A 63 30.49 1.06 -2.63
C ASN A 63 29.62 1.96 -3.53
N TYR A 64 28.53 1.43 -4.10
CA TYR A 64 27.75 2.13 -5.12
C TYR A 64 26.27 2.25 -4.79
N ALA A 65 25.63 1.17 -4.31
CA ALA A 65 24.18 1.16 -4.18
C ALA A 65 23.70 1.89 -2.92
N ASP A 66 24.23 1.55 -1.75
CA ASP A 66 23.91 2.21 -0.49
C ASP A 66 25.13 2.33 0.44
N PRO A 67 26.09 3.23 0.11
CA PRO A 67 27.19 3.54 1.00
C PRO A 67 26.66 3.93 2.39
N LEU A 68 27.24 3.32 3.44
CA LEU A 68 26.83 3.47 4.84
C LEU A 68 25.47 2.86 5.21
N PHE A 69 24.79 2.17 4.28
CA PHE A 69 23.54 1.43 4.53
C PHE A 69 22.36 2.27 5.07
N HIS A 70 22.38 3.60 4.88
CA HIS A 70 21.34 4.47 5.42
C HIS A 70 19.97 4.24 4.77
N ARG A 71 19.90 3.87 3.49
CA ARG A 71 18.63 3.55 2.82
C ARG A 71 18.08 2.21 3.32
N HIS A 72 18.94 1.23 3.57
CA HIS A 72 18.57 -0.04 4.19
C HIS A 72 17.98 0.19 5.59
N VAL A 73 18.63 1.02 6.41
CA VAL A 73 18.11 1.39 7.75
C VAL A 73 16.77 2.10 7.63
N ALA A 74 16.61 3.02 6.66
CA ALA A 74 15.36 3.74 6.46
C ALA A 74 14.20 2.80 6.07
N VAL A 75 14.40 1.91 5.10
CA VAL A 75 13.34 0.97 4.66
C VAL A 75 13.02 -0.07 5.75
N ALA A 76 14.03 -0.55 6.47
CA ALA A 76 13.83 -1.43 7.62
C ALA A 76 13.02 -0.75 8.74
N GLY A 77 13.25 0.55 8.96
CA GLY A 77 12.45 1.35 9.90
C GLY A 77 10.98 1.44 9.50
N VAL A 78 10.68 1.62 8.20
CA VAL A 78 9.29 1.63 7.70
C VAL A 78 8.63 0.26 7.85
N TRP A 79 9.31 -0.81 7.45
CA TRP A 79 8.82 -2.19 7.65
C TRP A 79 8.53 -2.48 9.12
N GLY A 80 9.45 -2.09 10.02
CA GLY A 80 9.29 -2.29 11.46
C GLY A 80 8.10 -1.54 12.04
N LEU A 81 7.92 -0.27 11.69
CA LEU A 81 6.77 0.53 12.14
C LEU A 81 5.45 -0.03 11.61
N LEU A 82 5.41 -0.40 10.32
CA LEU A 82 4.22 -1.00 9.74
C LEU A 82 3.86 -2.32 10.42
N ALA A 83 4.85 -3.18 10.67
CA ALA A 83 4.64 -4.46 11.36
C ALA A 83 4.09 -4.25 12.78
N LEU A 84 4.60 -3.26 13.53
CA LEU A 84 4.09 -2.90 14.85
C LEU A 84 2.63 -2.45 14.78
N HIS A 85 2.29 -1.55 13.88
CA HIS A 85 0.90 -1.10 13.70
C HIS A 85 -0.04 -2.25 13.34
N LEU A 86 0.35 -3.11 12.39
CA LEU A 86 -0.49 -4.24 11.98
C LEU A 86 -0.62 -5.34 13.04
N ALA A 87 0.35 -5.45 13.97
CA ALA A 87 0.33 -6.44 15.04
C ALA A 87 -0.41 -5.94 16.30
N ASP A 88 -0.27 -4.67 16.64
CA ASP A 88 -0.68 -4.12 17.93
C ASP A 88 -1.90 -3.18 17.86
N ASP A 89 -2.20 -2.56 16.71
CA ASP A 89 -3.35 -1.65 16.63
C ASP A 89 -4.66 -2.42 16.78
N TYR A 90 -5.50 -1.97 17.72
CA TYR A 90 -6.81 -2.61 17.99
C TYR A 90 -7.75 -2.58 16.79
N ILE A 91 -7.66 -1.52 15.97
CA ILE A 91 -8.34 -1.39 14.69
C ILE A 91 -7.25 -1.21 13.65
N LEU A 92 -7.23 -2.10 12.66
CA LEU A 92 -6.26 -1.99 11.57
C LEU A 92 -6.45 -0.68 10.80
N PRO A 93 -5.37 0.04 10.47
CA PRO A 93 -5.43 1.35 9.83
C PRO A 93 -5.73 1.26 8.32
N PHE A 94 -6.74 0.46 7.93
CA PHE A 94 -7.17 0.32 6.54
C PHE A 94 -8.10 1.46 6.14
N ASN A 95 -7.83 2.05 4.98
CA ASN A 95 -8.68 3.08 4.38
C ASN A 95 -9.52 2.48 3.26
N TYR A 96 -10.73 2.03 3.59
CA TYR A 96 -11.66 1.44 2.63
C TYR A 96 -12.22 2.47 1.63
N LEU A 97 -12.33 3.74 2.02
CA LEU A 97 -12.78 4.82 1.15
C LEU A 97 -11.80 5.05 -0.01
N SER A 98 -10.49 4.98 0.26
CA SER A 98 -9.47 5.05 -0.79
C SER A 98 -9.65 3.94 -1.83
N TYR A 99 -10.10 2.75 -1.42
CA TYR A 99 -10.39 1.67 -2.35
C TYR A 99 -11.65 1.95 -3.18
N ALA A 100 -12.68 2.55 -2.58
CA ALA A 100 -13.88 2.98 -3.31
C ALA A 100 -13.55 4.04 -4.37
N ASP A 101 -12.70 5.01 -4.04
CA ASP A 101 -12.22 6.03 -4.97
C ASP A 101 -11.44 5.42 -6.14
N GLN A 102 -10.58 4.43 -5.86
CA GLN A 102 -9.87 3.68 -6.89
C GLN A 102 -10.83 2.92 -7.81
N LEU A 103 -11.85 2.24 -7.27
CA LEU A 103 -12.84 1.54 -8.08
C LEU A 103 -13.60 2.49 -9.00
N GLU A 104 -14.00 3.67 -8.49
CA GLU A 104 -14.67 4.69 -9.31
C GLU A 104 -13.74 5.25 -10.39
N TRP A 105 -12.46 5.45 -10.08
CA TRP A 105 -11.46 5.83 -11.08
C TRP A 105 -11.32 4.77 -12.18
N TYR A 106 -11.19 3.48 -11.82
CA TYR A 106 -11.13 2.40 -12.79
C TYR A 106 -12.40 2.25 -13.62
N ARG A 107 -13.58 2.52 -13.05
CA ARG A 107 -14.84 2.56 -13.81
C ARG A 107 -14.82 3.65 -14.88
N LYS A 108 -14.28 4.84 -14.56
CA LYS A 108 -14.11 5.93 -15.53
C LYS A 108 -13.10 5.55 -16.62
N VAL A 109 -11.97 4.96 -16.24
CA VAL A 109 -10.99 4.43 -17.20
C VAL A 109 -11.64 3.41 -18.14
N LEU A 110 -12.38 2.44 -17.59
CA LEU A 110 -13.08 1.42 -18.35
C LEU A 110 -14.09 2.02 -19.34
N SER A 111 -14.79 3.09 -18.96
CA SER A 111 -15.75 3.77 -19.85
C SER A 111 -15.13 4.33 -21.13
N ASN A 112 -13.81 4.56 -21.15
CA ASN A 112 -13.10 5.00 -22.36
C ASN A 112 -12.80 3.85 -23.34
N PHE A 113 -12.89 2.59 -22.89
CA PHE A 113 -12.57 1.40 -23.68
C PHE A 113 -13.80 0.60 -24.12
N VAL A 114 -14.94 0.89 -23.52
CA VAL A 114 -16.18 0.15 -23.72
C VAL A 114 -17.09 0.91 -24.69
N ASP A 115 -17.76 0.19 -25.59
CA ASP A 115 -18.73 0.77 -26.51
C ASP A 115 -19.91 1.40 -25.75
N GLN A 116 -20.46 2.50 -26.27
CA GLN A 116 -21.55 3.24 -25.63
C GLN A 116 -22.83 2.41 -25.44
N SER A 117 -23.00 1.32 -26.19
CA SER A 117 -24.11 0.38 -26.03
C SER A 117 -24.02 -0.48 -24.77
N ILE A 118 -22.83 -0.62 -24.17
CA ILE A 118 -22.63 -1.40 -22.95
C ILE A 118 -22.79 -0.49 -21.73
N SER A 119 -23.81 -0.75 -20.94
CA SER A 119 -24.09 0.03 -19.72
C SER A 119 -23.17 -0.37 -18.56
N LEU A 120 -22.49 0.62 -17.97
CA LEU A 120 -21.73 0.48 -16.72
C LEU A 120 -22.56 0.82 -15.47
N HIS A 121 -23.89 0.94 -15.60
CA HIS A 121 -24.77 1.39 -14.53
C HIS A 121 -24.73 0.46 -13.30
N SER A 122 -24.80 -0.86 -13.51
CA SER A 122 -24.73 -1.83 -12.41
C SER A 122 -23.40 -1.78 -11.66
N LEU A 123 -22.30 -1.52 -12.37
CA LEU A 123 -20.98 -1.32 -11.78
C LEU A 123 -20.95 -0.03 -10.94
N ALA A 124 -21.52 1.06 -11.45
CA ALA A 124 -21.64 2.31 -10.70
C ALA A 124 -22.46 2.15 -9.42
N ILE A 125 -23.61 1.47 -9.47
CA ILE A 125 -24.41 1.17 -8.27
C ILE A 125 -23.62 0.34 -7.26
N SER A 126 -22.90 -0.69 -7.73
CA SER A 126 -22.12 -1.57 -6.85
C SER A 126 -21.00 -0.79 -6.13
N ILE A 127 -20.32 0.11 -6.84
CA ILE A 127 -19.28 0.97 -6.26
C ILE A 127 -19.88 1.96 -5.25
N GLN A 128 -21.06 2.54 -5.54
CA GLN A 128 -21.76 3.40 -4.58
C GLN A 128 -22.17 2.64 -3.31
N GLY A 129 -22.68 1.42 -3.46
CA GLY A 129 -22.99 0.54 -2.32
C GLY A 129 -21.75 0.22 -1.49
N PHE A 130 -20.62 -0.09 -2.14
CA PHE A 130 -19.34 -0.30 -1.46
C PHE A 130 -18.86 0.96 -0.73
N ALA A 131 -18.94 2.14 -1.36
CA ALA A 131 -18.54 3.41 -0.75
C ALA A 131 -19.37 3.74 0.50
N ALA A 132 -20.68 3.47 0.47
CA ALA A 132 -21.56 3.65 1.62
C ALA A 132 -21.16 2.72 2.79
N ALA A 133 -20.93 1.44 2.50
CA ALA A 133 -20.49 0.47 3.51
C ALA A 133 -19.09 0.80 4.07
N ALA A 134 -18.17 1.26 3.20
CA ALA A 134 -16.84 1.72 3.62
C ALA A 134 -16.92 2.93 4.56
N LYS A 135 -17.84 3.86 4.30
CA LYS A 135 -18.06 5.02 5.18
C LYS A 135 -18.65 4.63 6.52
N GLU A 136 -19.58 3.67 6.53
CA GLU A 136 -20.13 3.11 7.77
C GLU A 136 -19.04 2.46 8.63
N ALA A 137 -18.20 1.62 8.03
CA ALA A 137 -17.07 0.98 8.72
C ALA A 137 -16.07 1.99 9.31
N GLU A 138 -15.78 3.08 8.58
CA GLU A 138 -14.92 4.17 9.09
C GLU A 138 -15.55 4.88 10.29
N ASN A 139 -16.86 5.18 10.23
CA ASN A 139 -17.57 5.79 11.35
C ASN A 139 -17.60 4.87 12.58
N GLU A 140 -17.79 3.56 12.39
CA GLU A 140 -17.74 2.57 13.47
C GLU A 140 -16.35 2.48 14.11
N ALA A 141 -15.29 2.57 13.30
CA ALA A 141 -13.91 2.57 13.78
C ALA A 141 -13.58 3.81 14.65
N GLU A 142 -14.20 4.96 14.37
CA GLU A 142 -14.06 6.17 15.19
C GLU A 142 -14.80 6.08 16.55
N VAL A 143 -15.83 5.24 16.65
CA VAL A 143 -16.52 4.97 17.91
C VAL A 143 -15.62 4.08 18.77
N LYS A 144 -14.84 4.72 19.64
CA LYS A 144 -13.90 4.04 20.57
C LYS A 144 -14.54 2.78 21.16
N PRO A 145 -13.83 1.63 21.19
CA PRO A 145 -14.27 0.51 21.98
C PRO A 145 -14.34 0.97 23.44
N CYS A 146 -15.53 0.88 24.03
CA CYS A 146 -15.70 0.99 25.47
C CYS A 146 -15.03 -0.25 26.07
N ILE A 147 -13.71 -0.20 26.27
CA ILE A 147 -12.97 -1.27 26.91
C ILE A 147 -13.33 -1.20 28.39
N VAL A 148 -14.35 -1.97 28.78
CA VAL A 148 -14.53 -2.40 30.16
C VAL A 148 -13.36 -3.33 30.44
N LEU A 149 -12.26 -2.78 30.98
CA LEU A 149 -11.22 -3.57 31.62
C LEU A 149 -11.91 -4.33 32.77
N ARG A 150 -12.22 -5.61 32.57
CA ARG A 150 -12.55 -6.47 33.70
C ARG A 150 -11.31 -6.56 34.58
N PRO A 151 -11.39 -6.22 35.87
CA PRO A 151 -10.26 -6.37 36.77
C PRO A 151 -9.91 -7.85 36.91
N ASN A 152 -8.61 -8.11 36.76
CA ASN A 152 -7.82 -9.29 37.08
C ASN A 152 -8.50 -10.38 37.95
N GLY A 153 -8.37 -11.62 37.49
CA GLY A 153 -8.34 -12.81 38.36
C GLY A 153 -6.90 -13.23 38.59
#